data_AF-A0A7S2UHY8-F1
#
_entry.id   AF-A0A7S2UHY8-F1
#
_cell.length_a   1.000
_cell.length_b   1.000
_cell.length_c   1.000
_cell.angle_alpha   90.00
_cell.angle_beta   90.00
_cell.angle_gamma   90.00
#
_symmetry.space_group_name_H-M   'P 1'
#
loop_
_entity.id
_entity.type
_entity.pdbx_description
1 polymer ?
#
loop_
_entity_poly.entity_id
_entity_poly.type
_entity_poly.pdbx_seq_one_letter_code
_entity_poly.pdbx_strand_id
1 'polypeptide(L)'
;KPQWWRKLSGRRATKGQRGAIARMTDRGFVVPAVRHGPQMLDWNAIFSRRNNKVTFEIGFGGGENLFEKAQLFPEINFIAAEIHQPGVGALLTRMEQKLQQPSSNERLFDNVKLYMGDGVKLLSHMPSGSISEIYLTFPDPWPNYGHFKWRVLQEETLNELHRVLSEH
;
A
#
# COMPACT_ATOMS: atom_id res chain seq x y z
N LYS A 1 18.16 -3.88 -10.23
CA LYS A 1 17.09 -4.41 -11.11
C LYS A 1 17.40 -4.07 -12.56
N PRO A 2 16.98 -4.90 -13.54
CA PRO A 2 17.27 -4.73 -14.96
C PRO A 2 16.64 -3.45 -15.52
N GLN A 3 17.15 -2.98 -16.66
CA GLN A 3 16.61 -1.78 -17.32
C GLN A 3 15.14 -1.95 -17.74
N TRP A 4 14.75 -3.12 -18.28
CA TRP A 4 13.36 -3.37 -18.69
C TRP A 4 12.39 -3.28 -17.51
N TRP A 5 12.78 -3.78 -16.34
CA TRP A 5 11.96 -3.71 -15.13
C TRP A 5 11.82 -2.28 -14.65
N ARG A 6 12.92 -1.51 -14.65
CA ARG A 6 12.87 -0.07 -14.30
C ARG A 6 11.96 0.71 -15.23
N LYS A 7 11.90 0.34 -16.52
CA LYS A 7 10.98 0.94 -17.50
C LYS A 7 9.52 0.56 -17.22
N LEU A 8 9.25 -0.68 -16.82
CA LEU A 8 7.92 -1.14 -16.43
C LEU A 8 7.45 -0.46 -15.12
N SER A 9 8.32 -0.41 -14.11
CA SER A 9 8.08 0.23 -12.82
C SER A 9 7.99 1.75 -12.88
N GLY A 10 8.69 2.36 -13.84
CA GLY A 10 8.68 3.81 -14.07
C GLY A 10 7.56 4.30 -14.99
N ARG A 11 6.62 3.45 -15.42
CA ARG A 11 5.49 3.89 -16.26
C ARG A 11 4.68 4.94 -15.49
N ARG A 12 4.41 6.07 -16.16
CA ARG A 12 3.58 7.13 -15.61
C ARG A 12 2.10 6.76 -15.75
N ALA A 13 1.32 7.18 -14.77
CA ALA A 13 -0.13 7.07 -14.85
C ALA A 13 -0.70 7.96 -15.98
N THR A 14 -1.84 7.56 -16.54
CA THR A 14 -2.55 8.35 -17.57
C THR A 14 -3.00 9.72 -17.03
N LYS A 15 -3.44 10.64 -17.90
CA LYS A 15 -3.96 11.94 -17.45
C LYS A 15 -5.14 11.78 -16.48
N GLY A 16 -6.07 10.87 -16.77
CA GLY A 16 -7.22 10.57 -15.90
C GLY A 16 -6.78 10.02 -14.54
N GLN A 17 -5.89 9.03 -14.55
CA GLN A 17 -5.36 8.42 -13.33
C GLN A 17 -4.59 9.43 -12.46
N ARG A 18 -3.78 10.30 -13.05
CA ARG A 18 -3.10 11.39 -12.30
C ARG A 18 -4.09 12.36 -11.67
N GLY A 19 -5.21 12.65 -12.35
CA GLY A 19 -6.28 13.46 -11.79
C GLY A 19 -6.94 12.81 -10.57
N ALA A 20 -7.24 11.51 -10.66
CA ALA A 20 -7.78 10.75 -9.53
C ALA A 20 -6.79 10.67 -8.37
N ILE A 21 -5.50 10.42 -8.65
CA ILE A 21 -4.44 10.42 -7.64
C ILE A 21 -4.42 11.77 -6.89
N ALA A 22 -4.40 12.89 -7.61
CA ALA A 22 -4.36 14.22 -6.98
C ALA A 22 -5.58 14.44 -6.07
N ARG A 23 -6.80 14.28 -6.58
CA ARG A 23 -8.03 14.50 -5.80
C ARG A 23 -8.14 13.57 -4.60
N MET A 24 -7.78 12.30 -4.75
CA MET A 24 -7.85 11.34 -3.65
C MET A 24 -6.71 11.54 -2.64
N THR A 25 -5.55 12.05 -3.07
CA THR A 25 -4.49 12.51 -2.16
C THR A 25 -4.97 13.69 -1.32
N ASP A 26 -5.63 14.66 -1.93
CA ASP A 26 -6.19 15.82 -1.22
C ASP A 26 -7.28 15.40 -0.21
N ARG A 27 -7.98 14.30 -0.48
CA ARG A 27 -8.92 13.66 0.46
C ARG A 27 -8.25 12.79 1.54
N GLY A 28 -6.91 12.70 1.55
CA GLY A 28 -6.14 11.97 2.55
C GLY A 28 -6.09 10.45 2.37
N PHE A 29 -6.33 9.92 1.16
CA PHE A 29 -6.16 8.48 0.89
C PHE A 29 -4.70 8.07 0.68
N VAL A 30 -3.82 9.00 0.33
CA VAL A 30 -2.40 8.73 0.11
C VAL A 30 -1.60 9.30 1.28
N VAL A 31 -0.82 8.44 1.95
CA VAL A 31 0.06 8.91 3.03
C VAL A 31 1.22 9.73 2.45
N PRO A 32 1.66 10.80 3.12
CA PRO A 32 2.82 11.56 2.69
C PRO A 32 4.05 10.67 2.51
N ALA A 33 4.91 11.04 1.56
CA ALA A 33 6.18 10.35 1.38
C ALA A 33 6.99 10.40 2.69
N VAL A 34 7.36 9.22 3.19
CA VAL A 34 8.19 9.13 4.39
C VAL A 34 9.62 9.54 4.02
N ARG A 35 10.15 10.54 4.73
CA ARG A 35 11.53 11.00 4.52
C ARG A 35 12.50 10.07 5.24
N HIS A 36 13.73 10.01 4.75
CA HIS A 36 14.82 9.33 5.45
C HIS A 36 14.96 9.89 6.87
N GLY A 37 14.86 9.02 7.88
CA GLY A 37 15.01 9.38 9.29
C GLY A 37 14.35 8.37 10.23
N PRO A 38 14.53 8.50 11.55
CA PRO A 38 13.98 7.58 12.55
C PRO A 38 12.48 7.76 12.80
N GLN A 39 11.77 8.52 11.97
CA GLN A 39 10.38 8.86 12.23
C GLN A 39 9.49 7.64 11.95
N MET A 40 8.92 7.07 13.02
CA MET A 40 7.93 6.02 12.90
C MET A 40 6.57 6.58 12.52
N LEU A 41 5.80 5.79 11.78
CA LEU A 41 4.39 6.04 11.47
C LEU A 41 3.55 5.90 12.74
N ASP A 42 2.57 6.77 12.88
CA ASP A 42 1.54 6.68 13.92
C ASP A 42 0.20 6.31 13.27
N TRP A 43 -0.26 5.08 13.49
CA TRP A 43 -1.52 4.58 12.95
C TRP A 43 -2.72 5.38 13.42
N ASN A 44 -2.69 5.96 14.63
CA ASN A 44 -3.77 6.77 15.16
C ASN A 44 -3.81 8.18 14.57
N ALA A 45 -2.70 8.64 13.98
CA ALA A 45 -2.63 9.86 13.20
C ALA A 45 -2.99 9.62 11.72
N ILE A 46 -2.69 8.43 11.19
CA ILE A 46 -2.92 8.05 9.79
C ILE A 46 -4.38 7.65 9.54
N PHE A 47 -4.94 6.83 10.43
CA PHE A 47 -6.32 6.36 10.32
C PHE A 47 -7.22 7.16 11.26
N SER A 48 -8.39 7.54 10.77
CA SER A 48 -9.45 8.13 11.61
C SER A 48 -9.97 7.13 12.64
N ARG A 49 -9.87 5.82 12.35
CA ARG A 49 -10.29 4.72 13.22
C ARG A 49 -9.11 4.23 14.04
N ARG A 50 -9.09 4.63 15.31
CA ARG A 50 -8.02 4.33 16.27
C ARG A 50 -8.15 2.92 16.84
N ASN A 51 -7.01 2.35 17.23
CA ASN A 51 -6.91 1.03 17.90
C ASN A 51 -7.44 -0.17 17.10
N ASN A 52 -7.70 -0.01 15.81
CA ASN A 52 -8.09 -1.12 14.95
C ASN A 52 -6.85 -1.92 14.52
N LYS A 53 -7.06 -3.20 14.21
CA LYS A 53 -6.05 -4.03 13.55
C LYS A 53 -5.61 -3.37 12.24
N VAL A 54 -4.32 -3.44 11.96
CA VAL A 54 -3.72 -2.89 10.73
C VAL A 54 -3.19 -4.04 9.89
N THR A 55 -3.64 -4.10 8.65
CA THR A 55 -3.13 -5.01 7.63
C THR A 55 -2.24 -4.22 6.67
N PHE A 56 -1.07 -4.77 6.35
CA PHE A 56 -0.18 -4.21 5.34
C PHE A 56 -0.18 -5.03 4.05
N GLU A 57 -0.33 -4.39 2.89
CA GLU A 57 -0.17 -5.05 1.59
C GLU A 57 1.02 -4.45 0.81
N ILE A 58 1.95 -5.32 0.37
CA ILE A 58 3.13 -4.94 -0.42
C ILE A 58 2.88 -5.30 -1.88
N GLY A 59 2.84 -4.28 -2.74
CA GLY A 59 2.65 -4.45 -4.18
C GLY A 59 1.22 -4.84 -4.54
N PHE A 60 0.25 -4.00 -4.18
CA PHE A 60 -1.18 -4.28 -4.40
C PHE A 60 -1.60 -4.27 -5.88
N GLY A 61 -0.73 -3.87 -6.81
CA GLY A 61 -1.01 -3.89 -8.24
C GLY A 61 -2.16 -2.95 -8.62
N GLY A 62 -3.20 -3.51 -9.24
CA GLY A 62 -4.44 -2.80 -9.59
C GLY A 62 -5.36 -2.53 -8.39
N GLY A 63 -5.10 -3.19 -7.26
CA GLY A 63 -5.82 -2.99 -6.00
C GLY A 63 -7.18 -3.68 -5.92
N GLU A 64 -7.49 -4.64 -6.78
CA GLU A 64 -8.78 -5.35 -6.79
C GLU A 64 -9.08 -6.01 -5.44
N ASN A 65 -8.09 -6.73 -4.90
CA ASN A 65 -8.16 -7.40 -3.60
C ASN A 65 -8.40 -6.41 -2.45
N LEU A 66 -7.61 -5.34 -2.42
CA LEU A 66 -7.73 -4.27 -1.43
C LEU A 66 -9.10 -3.58 -1.50
N PHE A 67 -9.58 -3.28 -2.70
CA PHE A 67 -10.87 -2.65 -2.93
C PHE A 67 -12.02 -3.49 -2.37
N GLU A 68 -11.99 -4.81 -2.53
CA GLU A 68 -13.01 -5.71 -1.99
C GLU A 68 -12.89 -5.86 -0.47
N LYS A 69 -11.69 -6.15 0.03
CA LYS A 69 -11.44 -6.32 1.48
C LYS A 69 -11.80 -5.10 2.29
N ALA A 70 -11.47 -3.90 1.81
CA ALA A 70 -11.79 -2.67 2.52
C ALA A 70 -13.29 -2.45 2.70
N GLN A 71 -14.13 -2.98 1.80
CA GLN A 71 -15.58 -2.94 1.90
C GLN A 71 -16.11 -4.05 2.82
N LEU A 72 -15.52 -5.25 2.76
CA LEU A 72 -15.94 -6.42 3.53
C LEU A 72 -15.55 -6.33 5.02
N PHE A 73 -14.41 -5.71 5.31
CA PHE A 73 -13.83 -5.60 6.66
C PHE A 73 -13.62 -4.14 7.05
N PRO A 74 -14.70 -3.35 7.22
CA PRO A 74 -14.59 -1.94 7.58
C PRO A 74 -13.87 -1.71 8.93
N GLU A 75 -13.89 -2.69 9.83
CA GLU A 75 -13.21 -2.67 11.12
C GLU A 75 -11.69 -2.86 11.04
N ILE A 76 -11.15 -3.29 9.89
CA ILE A 76 -9.71 -3.47 9.68
C ILE A 76 -9.17 -2.27 8.91
N ASN A 77 -8.08 -1.69 9.40
CA ASN A 77 -7.33 -0.67 8.69
C ASN A 77 -6.35 -1.32 7.70
N PHE A 78 -6.31 -0.82 6.48
CA PHE A 78 -5.43 -1.27 5.41
C PHE A 78 -4.45 -0.16 5.04
N ILE A 79 -3.15 -0.44 5.19
CA ILE A 79 -2.07 0.33 4.59
C ILE A 79 -1.53 -0.48 3.41
N ALA A 80 -1.39 0.11 2.22
CA ALA A 80 -0.96 -0.63 1.04
C ALA A 80 0.05 0.15 0.22
N ALA A 81 1.16 -0.50 -0.15
CA ALA A 81 2.25 0.12 -0.87
C ALA A 81 2.31 -0.33 -2.33
N GLU A 82 2.48 0.61 -3.26
CA GLU A 82 2.68 0.32 -4.68
C GLU A 82 3.63 1.33 -5.33
N ILE A 83 4.61 0.82 -6.07
CA ILE A 83 5.61 1.60 -6.83
C ILE A 83 5.08 2.04 -8.20
N HIS A 84 4.17 1.26 -8.79
CA HIS A 84 3.62 1.46 -10.12
C HIS A 84 2.45 2.45 -10.06
N GLN A 85 2.69 3.70 -10.47
CA GLN A 85 1.65 4.74 -10.49
C GLN A 85 0.36 4.36 -11.26
N PRO A 86 0.41 3.60 -12.39
CA PRO A 86 -0.82 3.17 -13.05
C PRO A 86 -1.72 2.28 -12.18
N GLY A 87 -1.13 1.44 -11.31
CA GLY A 87 -1.86 0.58 -10.37
C GLY A 87 -2.54 1.41 -9.28
N VAL A 88 -1.78 2.30 -8.64
CA VAL A 88 -2.32 3.30 -7.69
C VAL A 88 -3.48 4.08 -8.31
N GLY A 89 -3.28 4.58 -9.54
CA GLY A 89 -4.29 5.35 -10.25
C GLY A 89 -5.54 4.55 -10.61
N ALA A 90 -5.39 3.27 -10.97
CA ALA A 90 -6.53 2.38 -11.23
C ALA A 90 -7.38 2.19 -9.96
N LEU A 91 -6.74 1.85 -8.83
CA LEU A 91 -7.41 1.69 -7.54
C LEU A 91 -8.13 2.98 -7.11
N LEU A 92 -7.42 4.11 -7.10
CA LEU A 92 -8.00 5.39 -6.66
C LEU A 92 -9.14 5.86 -7.57
N THR A 93 -9.06 5.61 -8.87
CA THR A 93 -10.17 5.89 -9.80
C THR A 93 -11.40 5.05 -9.45
N ARG A 94 -11.20 3.75 -9.18
CA ARG A 94 -12.30 2.84 -8.81
C ARG A 94 -12.93 3.22 -7.46
N MET A 95 -12.11 3.57 -6.47
CA MET A 95 -12.58 4.08 -5.17
C MET A 95 -13.37 5.38 -5.32
N GLU A 96 -12.85 6.33 -6.09
CA GLU A 96 -13.53 7.61 -6.36
C GLU A 96 -14.90 7.38 -7.03
N GLN A 97 -14.96 6.55 -8.07
CA GLN A 97 -16.21 6.21 -8.75
C GLN A 97 -17.20 5.53 -7.79
N LYS A 98 -16.73 4.62 -6.94
CA LYS A 98 -17.57 3.97 -5.94
C LYS A 98 -18.15 4.98 -4.96
N LEU A 99 -17.32 5.90 -4.46
CA LEU A 99 -17.74 6.96 -3.53
C LEU A 99 -18.77 7.94 -4.11
N GLN A 100 -18.79 8.12 -5.44
CA GLN A 100 -19.77 8.98 -6.13
C GLN A 100 -21.13 8.32 -6.35
N GLN A 101 -21.26 7.01 -6.08
CA GLN A 101 -22.55 6.32 -6.24
C GLN A 101 -23.55 6.80 -5.17
N PRO A 102 -24.84 7.03 -5.50
CA PRO A 102 -25.83 7.54 -4.54
C PRO A 102 -26.04 6.68 -3.30
N SER A 103 -25.76 5.37 -3.38
CA SER A 103 -25.89 4.42 -2.28
C SER A 103 -24.64 4.30 -1.41
N SER A 104 -23.56 5.02 -1.75
CA SER A 104 -22.29 4.92 -1.03
C SER A 104 -22.28 5.80 0.21
N ASN A 105 -21.72 5.25 1.29
CA ASN A 105 -21.40 6.00 2.49
C ASN A 105 -20.15 6.87 2.23
N GLU A 106 -20.17 8.14 2.64
CA GLU A 106 -19.02 9.05 2.51
C GLU A 106 -17.76 8.55 3.24
N ARG A 107 -17.96 7.75 4.31
CA ARG A 107 -16.89 7.11 5.10
C ARG A 107 -16.41 5.78 4.55
N LEU A 108 -16.91 5.38 3.37
CA LEU A 108 -16.44 4.19 2.69
C LEU A 108 -14.96 4.34 2.36
N PHE A 109 -14.16 3.32 2.67
CA PHE A 109 -12.70 3.34 2.53
C PHE A 109 -11.94 4.27 3.49
N ASP A 110 -12.56 4.83 4.53
CA ASP A 110 -11.81 5.56 5.58
C ASP A 110 -10.73 4.69 6.26
N ASN A 111 -10.92 3.37 6.20
CA ASN A 111 -9.99 2.34 6.63
C ASN A 111 -8.88 2.03 5.61
N VAL A 112 -8.72 2.80 4.52
CA VAL A 112 -7.68 2.56 3.50
C VAL A 112 -6.72 3.74 3.42
N LYS A 113 -5.43 3.41 3.39
CA LYS A 113 -4.33 4.34 3.15
C LYS A 113 -3.33 3.74 2.18
N LEU A 114 -2.90 4.53 1.21
CA LEU A 114 -1.97 4.10 0.17
C LEU A 114 -0.62 4.80 0.33
N TYR A 115 0.46 4.04 0.18
CA TYR A 115 1.80 4.55 0.05
C TYR A 115 2.28 4.38 -1.39
N MET A 116 2.55 5.50 -2.07
CA MET A 116 3.06 5.51 -3.43
C MET A 116 4.59 5.34 -3.42
N GLY A 117 5.05 4.11 -3.22
CA GLY A 117 6.48 3.83 -3.13
C GLY A 117 6.80 2.40 -2.78
N ASP A 118 8.07 2.18 -2.47
CA ASP A 118 8.61 0.87 -2.13
C ASP A 118 8.12 0.41 -0.75
N GLY A 119 7.28 -0.63 -0.73
CA GLY A 119 6.72 -1.18 0.50
C GLY A 119 7.76 -1.76 1.45
N VAL A 120 8.88 -2.28 0.94
CA VAL A 120 9.97 -2.78 1.79
C VAL A 120 10.63 -1.62 2.54
N LYS A 121 10.79 -0.46 1.88
CA LYS A 121 11.28 0.75 2.58
C LYS A 121 10.29 1.27 3.61
N LEU A 122 8.98 1.11 3.37
CA LEU A 122 7.96 1.53 4.31
C LEU A 122 8.03 0.73 5.62
N LEU A 123 8.36 -0.57 5.58
CA LEU A 123 8.51 -1.42 6.77
C LEU A 123 9.40 -0.79 7.84
N SER A 124 10.53 -0.20 7.43
CA SER A 124 11.48 0.43 8.35
C SER A 124 10.92 1.63 9.13
N HIS A 125 9.76 2.15 8.72
CA HIS A 125 9.05 3.24 9.39
C HIS A 125 7.81 2.76 10.15
N MET A 126 7.50 1.47 10.11
CA MET A 126 6.38 0.91 10.86
C MET A 126 6.81 0.56 12.29
N PRO A 127 6.01 0.92 13.31
CA PRO A 127 6.29 0.50 14.68
C PRO A 127 6.33 -1.03 14.81
N SER A 128 7.19 -1.53 15.70
CA SER A 128 7.26 -2.97 16.00
C SER A 128 5.93 -3.48 16.57
N GLY A 129 5.54 -4.70 16.22
CA GLY A 129 4.32 -5.34 16.73
C GLY A 129 3.01 -4.63 16.37
N SER A 130 2.99 -3.79 15.33
CA SER A 130 1.85 -2.92 15.01
C SER A 130 1.00 -3.37 13.82
N ILE A 131 1.43 -4.40 13.11
CA ILE A 131 0.73 -4.98 11.96
C ILE A 131 0.18 -6.35 12.35
N SER A 132 -1.12 -6.56 12.13
CA SER A 132 -1.76 -7.85 12.43
C SER A 132 -1.62 -8.86 11.31
N GLU A 133 -1.60 -8.39 10.06
CA GLU A 133 -1.52 -9.25 8.87
C GLU A 133 -0.70 -8.58 7.77
N ILE A 134 0.04 -9.37 6.99
CA ILE A 134 0.79 -8.89 5.83
C ILE A 134 0.38 -9.68 4.59
N TYR A 135 0.00 -8.96 3.53
CA TYR A 135 -0.23 -9.52 2.20
C TYR A 135 0.96 -9.22 1.29
N LEU A 136 1.54 -10.28 0.74
CA LEU A 136 2.50 -10.24 -0.35
C LEU A 136 2.01 -11.15 -1.46
N THR A 137 1.15 -10.62 -2.34
CA THR A 137 0.48 -11.39 -3.37
C THR A 137 1.25 -11.31 -4.69
N PHE A 138 1.65 -12.47 -5.22
CA PHE A 138 2.31 -12.61 -6.52
C PHE A 138 3.54 -11.69 -6.71
N PRO A 139 4.51 -11.67 -5.77
CA PRO A 139 5.72 -10.89 -5.96
C PRO A 139 6.50 -11.39 -7.18
N ASP A 140 7.23 -10.49 -7.85
CA ASP A 140 8.07 -10.84 -9.00
C ASP A 140 8.97 -12.06 -8.66
N PRO A 141 8.86 -13.18 -9.40
CA PRO A 141 9.49 -14.44 -8.99
C PRO A 141 11.02 -14.44 -9.19
N TRP A 142 11.54 -13.61 -10.10
CA TRP A 142 12.95 -13.54 -10.48
C TRP A 142 13.60 -14.93 -10.64
N PRO A 143 13.29 -15.67 -11.72
CA PRO A 143 13.66 -17.07 -11.85
C PRO A 143 15.17 -17.30 -12.00
N ASN A 144 15.89 -16.36 -12.62
CA ASN A 144 17.33 -16.50 -12.84
C ASN A 144 18.11 -16.36 -11.53
N TYR A 145 19.10 -17.23 -11.31
CA TYR A 145 19.92 -17.27 -10.08
C TYR A 145 20.59 -15.92 -9.76
N GLY A 146 21.16 -15.25 -10.77
CA GLY A 146 21.77 -13.92 -10.59
C GLY A 146 20.80 -12.80 -10.18
N HIS A 147 19.49 -13.06 -10.23
CA HIS A 147 18.42 -12.13 -9.86
C HIS A 147 17.83 -12.40 -8.47
N PHE A 148 18.36 -13.37 -7.72
CA PHE A 148 17.88 -13.73 -6.37
C PHE A 148 17.76 -12.50 -5.46
N LYS A 149 18.77 -11.63 -5.45
CA LYS A 149 18.83 -10.36 -4.70
C LYS A 149 17.74 -9.33 -5.03
N TRP A 150 16.87 -9.59 -6.03
CA TRP A 150 15.76 -8.71 -6.38
C TRP A 150 14.40 -9.23 -5.93
N ARG A 151 14.35 -10.45 -5.38
CA ARG A 151 13.17 -10.99 -4.71
C ARG A 151 12.89 -10.14 -3.48
N VAL A 152 11.60 -9.93 -3.20
CA VAL A 152 11.16 -9.18 -2.02
C VAL A 152 11.52 -9.93 -0.75
N LEU A 153 11.32 -11.26 -0.74
CA LEU A 153 11.68 -12.12 0.37
C LEU A 153 13.17 -12.40 0.36
N GLN A 154 13.89 -11.67 1.20
CA GLN A 154 15.27 -11.87 1.59
C GLN A 154 15.32 -11.90 3.13
N GLU A 155 16.44 -12.30 3.71
CA GLU A 155 16.59 -12.38 5.17
C GLU A 155 16.30 -11.04 5.84
N GLU A 156 16.80 -9.94 5.29
CA GLU A 156 16.58 -8.60 5.82
C GLU A 156 15.10 -8.21 5.81
N THR A 157 14.40 -8.49 4.70
CA THR A 157 12.96 -8.24 4.61
C THR A 157 12.18 -9.12 5.57
N LEU A 158 12.55 -10.41 5.73
CA LEU A 158 11.90 -11.32 6.66
C LEU A 158 12.04 -10.84 8.11
N ASN A 159 13.21 -10.35 8.49
CA ASN A 159 13.46 -9.78 9.82
C ASN A 159 12.57 -8.54 10.06
N GLU A 160 12.44 -7.67 9.07
CA GLU A 160 11.57 -6.49 9.16
C GLU A 160 10.09 -6.86 9.21
N LEU A 161 9.66 -7.86 8.41
CA LEU A 161 8.30 -8.40 8.46
C LEU A 161 7.98 -8.96 9.84
N HIS A 162 8.89 -9.77 10.40
CA HIS A 162 8.75 -10.32 11.74
C HIS A 162 8.67 -9.20 12.80
N ARG A 163 9.54 -8.18 12.71
CA ARG A 163 9.57 -7.05 13.66
C ARG A 163 8.24 -6.31 13.71
N VAL A 164 7.58 -6.09 12.57
CA VAL A 164 6.35 -5.29 12.53
C VAL A 164 5.10 -6.10 12.86
N LEU A 165 5.14 -7.43 12.74
CA LEU A 165 4.01 -8.30 13.05
C LEU A 165 3.74 -8.32 14.57
N SER A 166 2.47 -8.16 14.95
CA SER A 166 2.02 -8.35 16.33
C SER A 166 2.08 -9.82 16.71
N GLU A 167 2.55 -10.13 17.92
CA GLU A 167 2.40 -11.46 18.50
C GLU A 167 0.91 -11.77 18.74
N HIS A 168 0.50 -13.01 18.46
CA HIS A 168 -0.88 -13.49 18.64
C HIS A 168 -1.10 -14.06 20.05
#